data_AF-A0A439S1M4-F1
#
_entry.id   AF-A0A439S1M4-F1
#
_cell.length_a   1.000
_cell.length_b   1.000
_cell.length_c   1.000
_cell.angle_alpha   90.00
_cell.angle_beta   90.00
_cell.angle_gamma   90.00
#
_symmetry.space_group_name_H-M   'P 1'
#
loop_
_entity.id
_entity.type
_entity.pdbx_description
1 polymer ?
#
loop_
_entity_poly.entity_id
_entity_poly.type
_entity_poly.pdbx_seq_one_letter_code
_entity_poly.pdbx_strand_id
1 'polypeptide(L)'
;MRRGRRVALAASLILAIAAAPAAAMAQTVDELYASGVKARQAQHFDEAADLFRRALALKPDNADALVQLGFAELGRNDLAAARDAFSRALAIAPTYRDASFGMAEVEFRSGNLDAALPLAEKVAQADPGNADAAALVDNIRKARQAGQARPVPTAAAPAKETPRRRPDPVAVQLEEGRRLRAAGKLPEAEQAYRRALKLAPRNTDILVALGLVAGSSQRFDEAGHFFDRALAIRPGLLDARLGKARLAIWQGDVPRARALVDGVLATAPDNVEALALDGRIALLEADYARAGQSFQRVLALEPRNAEALVGLGDVRRAEGDDKAARQAYSQALAVEPGSADIEQKLAVPPPRKWRLDLGSEVSDLTNGLGDWTDSSAGLAYRLTPRTTISGRTRVATRFGHTDVQIEGRIDQAFTPAFSAYALAAATPDADFLARYSIGAGASWQVVAPAKAFGPLSLNIDARYDNFADTNVTSIQPWLQAYILDGRLGFSARWVHAEDDIGTRADGYVLRADLAVTQRVNLFGGYADAPEISDGTLVPTRTVFGGISFDVSDPLTLRASIAHEQRPTFDRIIFGFGLTARF
;
A
#
# COMPACT_ATOMS: atom_id res chain seq x y z
N MET A 1 -50.44 -17.35 4.09
CA MET A 1 -50.14 -16.14 3.28
C MET A 1 -49.44 -14.99 4.04
N ARG A 2 -49.09 -15.12 5.33
CA ARG A 2 -48.31 -14.09 6.09
C ARG A 2 -46.77 -14.24 6.00
N ARG A 3 -46.23 -15.39 5.55
CA ARG A 3 -44.79 -15.69 5.45
C ARG A 3 -44.05 -14.92 4.33
N GLY A 4 -44.69 -14.65 3.19
CA GLY A 4 -44.05 -13.94 2.06
C GLY A 4 -43.89 -12.42 2.24
N ARG A 5 -44.63 -11.80 3.18
CA ARG A 5 -44.60 -10.34 3.36
C ARG A 5 -43.44 -9.84 4.25
N ARG A 6 -42.87 -10.68 5.12
CA ARG A 6 -41.74 -10.28 5.99
C ARG A 6 -40.38 -10.43 5.31
N VAL A 7 -40.19 -11.50 4.53
CA VAL A 7 -39.02 -11.66 3.64
C VAL A 7 -39.03 -10.59 2.55
N ALA A 8 -40.20 -10.27 2.00
CA ALA A 8 -40.35 -9.13 1.09
C ALA A 8 -40.13 -7.78 1.80
N LEU A 9 -40.61 -7.55 3.02
CA LEU A 9 -40.34 -6.27 3.71
C LEU A 9 -38.86 -6.10 4.08
N ALA A 10 -38.15 -7.15 4.49
CA ALA A 10 -36.70 -7.08 4.72
C ALA A 10 -35.95 -6.84 3.40
N ALA A 11 -36.31 -7.57 2.32
CA ALA A 11 -35.75 -7.33 0.99
C ALA A 11 -36.14 -5.95 0.41
N SER A 12 -37.29 -5.39 0.79
CA SER A 12 -37.77 -4.06 0.33
C SER A 12 -37.21 -2.92 1.16
N LEU A 13 -36.96 -3.10 2.46
CA LEU A 13 -36.19 -2.14 3.26
C LEU A 13 -34.72 -2.13 2.82
N ILE A 14 -34.19 -3.30 2.45
CA ILE A 14 -32.83 -3.46 1.90
C ILE A 14 -32.74 -2.91 0.46
N LEU A 15 -33.77 -3.08 -0.38
CA LEU A 15 -33.85 -2.37 -1.66
C LEU A 15 -34.12 -0.88 -1.47
N ALA A 16 -34.83 -0.43 -0.42
CA ALA A 16 -35.03 1.00 -0.19
C ALA A 16 -33.76 1.69 0.35
N ILE A 17 -32.96 0.99 1.15
CA ILE A 17 -31.64 1.48 1.61
C ILE A 17 -30.58 1.33 0.49
N ALA A 18 -30.75 0.39 -0.44
CA ALA A 18 -29.91 0.26 -1.64
C ALA A 18 -30.39 1.10 -2.86
N ALA A 19 -31.65 1.55 -2.90
CA ALA A 19 -32.26 2.28 -4.01
C ALA A 19 -32.69 3.73 -3.69
N ALA A 20 -32.49 4.21 -2.46
CA ALA A 20 -32.59 5.63 -2.14
C ALA A 20 -31.38 6.06 -1.26
N PRO A 21 -30.27 6.52 -1.86
CA PRO A 21 -30.14 6.81 -3.27
C PRO A 21 -28.83 6.24 -3.87
N ALA A 22 -28.95 5.14 -4.64
CA ALA A 22 -28.12 5.02 -5.85
C ALA A 22 -28.40 6.17 -6.85
N ALA A 23 -29.40 7.00 -6.56
CA ALA A 23 -29.69 8.29 -7.17
C ALA A 23 -29.02 9.51 -6.46
N ALA A 24 -28.11 9.33 -5.50
CA ALA A 24 -27.25 10.40 -4.98
C ALA A 24 -25.88 9.79 -4.67
N MET A 25 -24.82 10.06 -5.42
CA MET A 25 -24.56 11.20 -6.27
C MET A 25 -23.97 10.70 -7.59
N ALA A 26 -24.78 10.68 -8.65
CA ALA A 26 -24.18 10.94 -9.96
C ALA A 26 -23.69 12.38 -9.84
N GLN A 27 -22.42 12.55 -9.43
CA GLN A 27 -21.84 13.87 -9.23
C GLN A 27 -22.06 14.65 -10.52
N THR A 28 -22.72 15.80 -10.41
CA THR A 28 -23.03 16.59 -11.59
C THR A 28 -21.73 17.05 -12.24
N VAL A 29 -21.79 17.43 -13.52
CA VAL A 29 -20.62 18.02 -14.21
C VAL A 29 -20.05 19.18 -13.40
N ASP A 30 -20.92 20.00 -12.80
CA ASP A 30 -20.54 21.17 -12.01
C ASP A 30 -19.88 20.80 -10.67
N GLU A 31 -20.38 19.77 -9.98
CA GLU A 31 -19.78 19.27 -8.74
C GLU A 31 -18.40 18.63 -8.97
N LEU A 32 -18.26 17.84 -10.05
CA LEU A 32 -16.99 17.26 -10.46
C LEU A 32 -15.99 18.35 -10.85
N TYR A 33 -16.44 19.35 -11.62
CA TYR A 33 -15.64 20.48 -12.03
C TYR A 33 -15.15 21.29 -10.82
N ALA A 34 -16.04 21.67 -9.90
CA ALA A 34 -15.69 22.44 -8.71
C ALA A 34 -14.71 21.67 -7.79
N SER A 35 -14.93 20.37 -7.62
CA SER A 35 -14.04 19.50 -6.83
C SER A 35 -12.67 19.37 -7.50
N GLY A 36 -12.63 19.19 -8.82
CA GLY A 36 -11.39 19.13 -9.59
C GLY A 36 -10.59 20.43 -9.49
N VAL A 37 -11.25 21.60 -9.56
CA VAL A 37 -10.59 22.91 -9.42
C VAL A 37 -9.99 23.04 -8.02
N LYS A 38 -10.73 22.65 -6.97
CA LYS A 38 -10.24 22.67 -5.59
C LYS A 38 -9.03 21.75 -5.40
N ALA A 39 -9.08 20.53 -5.94
CA ALA A 39 -7.96 19.59 -5.90
C ALA A 39 -6.73 20.15 -6.63
N ARG A 40 -6.92 20.77 -7.81
CA ARG A 40 -5.82 21.40 -8.57
C ARG A 40 -5.18 22.56 -7.83
N GLN A 41 -5.99 23.42 -7.19
CA GLN A 41 -5.50 24.53 -6.36
C GLN A 41 -4.73 24.05 -5.13
N ALA A 42 -5.13 22.90 -4.57
CA ALA A 42 -4.41 22.20 -3.51
C ALA A 42 -3.18 21.41 -4.02
N GLN A 43 -2.84 21.52 -5.31
CA GLN A 43 -1.76 20.78 -5.98
C GLN A 43 -1.92 19.24 -5.95
N HIS A 44 -3.13 18.74 -5.73
CA HIS A 44 -3.46 17.32 -5.86
C HIS A 44 -3.78 16.99 -7.33
N PHE A 45 -2.75 17.02 -8.18
CA PHE A 45 -2.94 16.96 -9.63
C PHE A 45 -3.50 15.63 -10.15
N ASP A 46 -3.20 14.51 -9.48
CA ASP A 46 -3.77 13.20 -9.82
C ASP A 46 -5.29 13.15 -9.61
N GLU A 47 -5.73 13.59 -8.44
CA GLU A 47 -7.14 13.66 -8.07
C GLU A 47 -7.89 14.64 -8.98
N ALA A 48 -7.30 15.81 -9.24
CA ALA A 48 -7.87 16.80 -10.14
C ALA A 48 -8.07 16.24 -11.55
N ALA A 49 -7.07 15.55 -12.12
CA ALA A 49 -7.17 14.96 -13.45
C ALA A 49 -8.27 13.89 -13.53
N ASP A 50 -8.41 13.02 -12.52
CA ASP A 50 -9.51 12.04 -12.47
C ASP A 50 -10.89 12.72 -12.45
N LEU A 51 -11.06 13.71 -11.56
CA LEU A 51 -12.31 14.46 -11.43
C LEU A 51 -12.70 15.16 -12.73
N PHE A 52 -11.74 15.79 -13.43
CA PHE A 52 -12.01 16.42 -14.72
C PHE A 52 -12.29 15.42 -15.83
N ARG A 53 -11.61 14.26 -15.88
CA ARG A 53 -11.93 13.20 -16.84
C ARG A 53 -13.34 12.66 -16.63
N ARG A 54 -13.78 12.53 -15.38
CA ARG A 54 -15.16 12.14 -15.05
C ARG A 54 -16.17 13.21 -15.44
N ALA A 55 -15.86 14.49 -15.22
CA ALA A 55 -16.69 15.61 -15.71
C ALA A 55 -16.83 15.58 -17.24
N LEU A 56 -15.73 15.31 -17.95
CA LEU A 56 -15.67 15.22 -19.41
C LEU A 56 -16.32 13.94 -19.96
N ALA A 57 -16.39 12.86 -19.19
CA ALA A 57 -17.16 11.68 -19.58
C ALA A 57 -18.67 11.98 -19.62
N LEU A 58 -19.14 12.88 -18.74
CA LEU A 58 -20.53 13.34 -18.70
C LEU A 58 -20.81 14.47 -19.72
N LYS A 59 -19.86 15.38 -19.93
CA LYS A 59 -19.94 16.46 -20.92
C LYS A 59 -18.62 16.60 -21.70
N PRO A 60 -18.44 15.85 -22.80
CA PRO A 60 -17.17 15.79 -23.55
C PRO A 60 -16.71 17.10 -24.20
N ASP A 61 -17.63 18.04 -24.41
CA ASP A 61 -17.43 19.33 -25.07
C ASP A 61 -17.28 20.51 -24.09
N ASN A 62 -17.01 20.25 -22.82
CA ASN A 62 -16.75 21.29 -21.83
C ASN A 62 -15.32 21.84 -21.95
N ALA A 63 -15.17 22.97 -22.64
CA ALA A 63 -13.89 23.64 -22.84
C ALA A 63 -13.19 24.03 -21.52
N ASP A 64 -13.94 24.50 -20.52
CA ASP A 64 -13.39 24.87 -19.21
C ASP A 64 -12.80 23.64 -18.51
N ALA A 65 -13.52 22.52 -18.50
CA ALA A 65 -13.04 21.27 -17.91
C ALA A 65 -11.81 20.70 -18.65
N LEU A 66 -11.73 20.86 -19.97
CA LEU A 66 -10.55 20.49 -20.76
C LEU A 66 -9.33 21.37 -20.43
N VAL A 67 -9.52 22.67 -20.23
CA VAL A 67 -8.45 23.59 -19.80
C VAL A 67 -7.95 23.21 -18.41
N GLN A 68 -8.86 22.97 -17.46
CA GLN A 68 -8.47 22.58 -16.11
C GLN A 68 -7.80 21.20 -16.07
N LEU A 69 -8.24 20.25 -16.91
CA LEU A 69 -7.56 18.97 -17.11
C LEU A 69 -6.14 19.21 -17.65
N GLY A 70 -5.98 20.03 -18.68
CA GLY A 70 -4.66 20.36 -19.25
C GLY A 70 -3.69 20.92 -18.21
N PHE A 71 -4.16 21.80 -17.32
CA PHE A 71 -3.34 22.31 -16.21
C PHE A 71 -3.06 21.26 -15.12
N ALA A 72 -4.00 20.35 -14.85
CA ALA A 72 -3.76 19.24 -13.94
C ALA A 72 -2.69 18.28 -14.51
N GLU A 73 -2.74 17.97 -15.82
CA GLU A 73 -1.73 17.14 -16.49
C GLU A 73 -0.36 17.83 -16.57
N LEU A 74 -0.31 19.16 -16.76
CA LEU A 74 0.93 19.93 -16.63
C LEU A 74 1.54 19.83 -15.22
N GLY A 75 0.69 19.82 -14.18
CA GLY A 75 1.10 19.58 -12.79
C GLY A 75 1.62 18.16 -12.54
N ARG A 76 1.07 17.15 -13.25
CA ARG A 76 1.56 15.76 -13.29
C ARG A 76 2.79 15.58 -14.18
N ASN A 77 3.25 16.63 -14.86
CA ASN A 77 4.30 16.60 -15.87
C ASN A 77 4.00 15.66 -17.06
N ASP A 78 2.73 15.33 -17.32
CA ASP A 78 2.29 14.59 -18.50
C ASP A 78 2.03 15.56 -19.66
N LEU A 79 3.11 15.92 -20.35
CA LEU A 79 3.07 16.90 -21.45
C LEU A 79 2.22 16.41 -22.63
N ALA A 80 2.07 15.10 -22.83
CA ALA A 80 1.28 14.54 -23.91
C ALA A 80 -0.21 14.65 -23.63
N ALA A 81 -0.65 14.26 -22.42
CA ALA A 81 -2.03 14.40 -21.99
C ALA A 81 -2.45 15.87 -21.87
N ALA A 82 -1.56 16.74 -21.38
CA ALA A 82 -1.80 18.19 -21.34
C ALA A 82 -2.01 18.76 -22.75
N ARG A 83 -1.16 18.37 -23.71
CA ARG A 83 -1.30 18.76 -25.12
C ARG A 83 -2.66 18.35 -25.70
N ASP A 84 -3.07 17.10 -25.48
CA ASP A 84 -4.38 16.60 -25.93
C ASP A 84 -5.52 17.47 -25.38
N ALA A 85 -5.54 17.67 -24.06
CA ALA A 85 -6.60 18.41 -23.39
C ALA A 85 -6.70 19.88 -23.88
N PHE A 86 -5.57 20.59 -23.98
CA PHE A 86 -5.55 21.95 -24.51
C PHE A 86 -5.91 22.01 -25.99
N SER A 87 -5.49 21.04 -26.80
CA SER A 87 -5.84 21.00 -28.23
C SER A 87 -7.34 20.84 -28.44
N ARG A 88 -7.98 19.99 -27.63
CA ARG A 88 -9.43 19.78 -27.63
C ARG A 88 -10.18 21.01 -27.14
N ALA A 89 -9.67 21.68 -26.10
CA ALA A 89 -10.24 22.94 -25.63
C ALA A 89 -10.19 24.02 -26.73
N LEU A 90 -9.07 24.15 -27.44
CA LEU A 90 -8.90 25.11 -28.53
C LEU A 90 -9.68 24.73 -29.79
N ALA A 91 -9.97 23.45 -30.02
CA ALA A 91 -10.86 23.02 -31.08
C ALA A 91 -12.32 23.47 -30.83
N ILE A 92 -12.75 23.48 -29.56
CA ILE A 92 -14.08 23.95 -29.15
C ILE A 92 -14.13 25.48 -29.08
N ALA A 93 -13.10 26.10 -28.52
CA ALA A 93 -12.98 27.54 -28.31
C ALA A 93 -11.60 28.05 -28.77
N PRO A 94 -11.43 28.40 -30.06
CA PRO A 94 -10.13 28.79 -30.64
C PRO A 94 -9.49 30.04 -30.04
N THR A 95 -10.26 30.85 -29.31
CA THR A 95 -9.81 32.08 -28.65
C THR A 95 -9.70 31.94 -27.13
N TYR A 96 -9.79 30.72 -26.59
CA TYR A 96 -9.64 30.46 -25.16
C TYR A 96 -8.19 30.74 -24.73
N ARG A 97 -8.00 31.83 -23.98
CA ARG A 97 -6.67 32.37 -23.66
C ARG A 97 -5.88 31.43 -22.76
N ASP A 98 -6.50 30.90 -21.71
CA ASP A 98 -5.81 29.99 -20.78
C ASP A 98 -5.39 28.68 -21.46
N ALA A 99 -6.20 28.17 -22.41
CA ALA A 99 -5.84 27.02 -23.23
C ALA A 99 -4.64 27.32 -24.15
N SER A 100 -4.60 28.53 -24.73
CA SER A 100 -3.49 28.99 -25.57
C SER A 100 -2.20 29.17 -24.74
N PHE A 101 -2.33 29.69 -23.52
CA PHE A 101 -1.23 29.83 -22.55
C PHE A 101 -0.70 28.45 -22.14
N GLY A 102 -1.59 27.54 -21.73
CA GLY A 102 -1.24 26.17 -21.38
C GLY A 102 -0.57 25.40 -22.53
N MET A 103 -1.05 25.58 -23.77
CA MET A 103 -0.39 25.03 -24.95
C MET A 103 1.01 25.60 -25.17
N ALA A 104 1.20 26.91 -25.01
CA ALA A 104 2.52 27.53 -25.10
C ALA A 104 3.49 26.98 -24.03
N GLU A 105 3.00 26.75 -22.82
CA GLU A 105 3.78 26.15 -21.73
C GLU A 105 4.15 24.69 -22.01
N VAL A 106 3.22 23.89 -22.55
CA VAL A 106 3.48 22.51 -22.98
C VAL A 106 4.57 22.47 -24.06
N GLU A 107 4.48 23.32 -25.08
CA GLU A 107 5.49 23.36 -26.15
C GLU A 107 6.85 23.83 -25.62
N PHE A 108 6.88 24.80 -24.71
CA PHE A 108 8.11 25.26 -24.08
C PHE A 108 8.78 24.14 -23.27
N ARG A 109 8.03 23.45 -22.39
CA ARG A 109 8.54 22.32 -21.60
C ARG A 109 8.93 21.11 -22.46
N SER A 110 8.30 20.96 -23.62
CA SER A 110 8.65 19.94 -24.62
C SER A 110 9.90 20.30 -25.43
N GLY A 111 10.48 21.49 -25.24
CA GLY A 111 11.65 21.98 -25.99
C GLY A 111 11.33 22.52 -27.40
N ASN A 112 10.05 22.59 -27.78
CA ASN A 112 9.60 23.04 -29.09
C ASN A 112 9.50 24.56 -29.13
N LEU A 113 10.64 25.25 -28.99
CA LEU A 113 10.71 26.71 -28.84
C LEU A 113 10.10 27.48 -30.02
N ASP A 114 10.21 26.93 -31.24
CA ASP A 114 9.65 27.53 -32.45
C ASP A 114 8.11 27.49 -32.49
N ALA A 115 7.49 26.51 -31.83
CA ALA A 115 6.04 26.43 -31.66
C ALA A 115 5.56 27.24 -30.44
N ALA A 116 6.34 27.23 -29.35
CA ALA A 116 5.99 27.87 -28.09
C ALA A 116 5.96 29.41 -28.17
N LEU A 117 6.96 30.02 -28.82
CA LEU A 117 7.11 31.48 -28.87
C LEU A 117 5.91 32.21 -29.50
N PRO A 118 5.43 31.86 -30.71
CA PRO A 118 4.29 32.56 -31.31
C PRO A 118 2.99 32.39 -30.52
N LEU A 119 2.81 31.24 -29.85
CA LEU A 119 1.65 31.02 -28.98
C LEU A 119 1.71 31.92 -27.73
N ALA A 120 2.86 31.98 -27.06
CA ALA A 120 3.06 32.83 -25.88
C ALA A 120 2.95 34.32 -26.21
N GLU A 121 3.51 34.77 -27.34
CA GLU A 121 3.43 36.16 -27.79
C GLU A 121 1.99 36.57 -28.11
N LYS A 122 1.20 35.68 -28.73
CA LYS A 122 -0.22 35.93 -28.98
C LYS A 122 -1.03 36.10 -27.69
N VAL A 123 -0.74 35.31 -26.66
CA VAL A 123 -1.38 35.45 -25.34
C VAL A 123 -0.98 36.78 -24.69
N ALA A 124 0.32 37.12 -24.67
CA ALA A 124 0.82 38.36 -24.09
C ALA A 124 0.30 39.63 -24.82
N GLN A 125 0.10 39.55 -26.14
CA GLN A 125 -0.51 40.64 -26.92
C GLN A 125 -2.00 40.80 -26.61
N ALA A 126 -2.72 39.70 -26.39
CA ALA A 126 -4.14 39.71 -26.07
C ALA A 126 -4.44 40.14 -24.62
N ASP A 127 -3.46 40.01 -23.73
CA ASP A 127 -3.52 40.47 -22.35
C ASP A 127 -2.16 41.06 -21.88
N PRO A 128 -1.87 42.33 -22.20
CA PRO A 128 -0.61 42.98 -21.83
C PRO A 128 -0.38 43.10 -20.31
N GLY A 129 -1.40 42.89 -19.48
CA GLY A 129 -1.31 42.92 -18.02
C GLY A 129 -0.96 41.57 -17.38
N ASN A 130 -0.92 40.48 -18.16
CA ASN A 130 -0.63 39.14 -17.66
C ASN A 130 0.88 38.93 -17.48
N ALA A 131 1.35 39.03 -16.23
CA ALA A 131 2.75 38.85 -15.86
C ALA A 131 3.29 37.45 -16.20
N ASP A 132 2.46 36.41 -16.11
CA ASP A 132 2.86 35.03 -16.40
C ASP A 132 3.08 34.83 -17.91
N ALA A 133 2.23 35.42 -18.76
CA ALA A 133 2.39 35.41 -20.21
C ALA A 133 3.66 36.16 -20.65
N ALA A 134 3.94 37.32 -20.06
CA ALA A 134 5.17 38.07 -20.33
C ALA A 134 6.41 37.29 -19.89
N ALA A 135 6.39 36.68 -18.69
CA ALA A 135 7.48 35.86 -18.18
C ALA A 135 7.73 34.62 -19.04
N LEU A 136 6.67 33.96 -19.54
CA LEU A 136 6.78 32.82 -20.44
C LEU A 136 7.48 33.19 -21.75
N VAL A 137 7.11 34.32 -22.37
CA VAL A 137 7.78 34.85 -23.57
C VAL A 137 9.27 35.09 -23.31
N ASP A 138 9.63 35.74 -22.21
CA ASP A 138 11.01 36.02 -21.86
C ASP A 138 11.82 34.75 -21.60
N ASN A 139 11.23 33.76 -20.93
CA ASN A 139 11.86 32.46 -20.69
C ASN A 139 12.09 31.67 -21.99
N ILE A 140 11.11 31.68 -22.90
CA ILE A 140 11.27 31.05 -24.23
C ILE A 140 12.38 31.76 -25.03
N ARG A 141 12.44 33.09 -25.01
CA ARG A 141 13.50 33.87 -25.70
C ARG A 141 14.88 33.58 -25.12
N LYS A 142 15.02 33.51 -23.79
CA LYS A 142 16.27 33.14 -23.12
C LYS A 142 16.70 31.72 -23.48
N ALA A 143 15.77 30.76 -23.47
CA ALA A 143 16.06 29.38 -23.88
C ALA A 143 16.50 29.29 -25.35
N ARG A 144 15.87 30.08 -26.25
CA ARG A 144 16.22 30.15 -27.66
C ARG A 144 17.60 30.78 -27.87
N GLN A 145 17.92 31.84 -27.13
CA GLN A 145 19.25 32.48 -27.13
C GLN A 145 20.33 31.56 -26.56
N ALA A 146 20.05 30.81 -25.49
CA ALA A 146 20.98 29.81 -24.95
C ALA A 146 21.25 28.67 -25.95
N GLY A 147 20.24 28.27 -26.75
CA GLY A 147 20.39 27.33 -27.86
C GLY A 147 21.14 27.91 -29.08
N GLN A 148 21.06 29.23 -29.30
CA GLN A 148 21.75 29.95 -30.38
C GLN A 148 23.14 30.50 -29.99
N ALA A 149 23.48 30.56 -28.70
CA ALA A 149 24.75 31.06 -28.15
C ALA A 149 25.93 30.09 -28.37
N ARG A 150 25.88 29.28 -29.44
CA ARG A 150 27.05 28.66 -30.05
C ARG A 150 26.98 28.91 -31.56
N PRO A 151 27.40 30.11 -31.98
CA PRO A 151 28.78 30.23 -32.44
C PRO A 151 29.45 31.51 -31.93
N VAL A 152 30.59 31.39 -31.26
CA VAL A 152 31.52 32.52 -31.11
C VAL A 152 32.65 32.33 -32.14
N PRO A 153 32.86 33.30 -33.05
CA PRO A 153 34.00 33.34 -33.94
C PRO A 153 35.22 33.85 -33.17
N THR A 154 36.39 33.24 -33.37
CA THR A 154 37.65 33.82 -32.91
C THR A 154 38.69 33.72 -34.01
N ALA A 155 38.84 34.81 -34.76
CA ALA A 155 40.11 35.17 -35.37
C ALA A 155 40.87 36.03 -34.36
N ALA A 156 41.92 35.47 -33.75
CA ALA A 156 43.10 36.18 -33.26
C ALA A 156 44.18 35.19 -32.77
N ALA A 157 45.22 35.03 -33.60
CA ALA A 157 46.62 34.68 -33.31
C ALA A 157 47.00 33.36 -32.56
N PRO A 158 48.14 32.73 -32.94
CA PRO A 158 48.42 31.33 -32.61
C PRO A 158 49.04 31.19 -31.22
N ALA A 159 48.30 30.61 -30.27
CA ALA A 159 48.88 30.04 -29.06
C ALA A 159 49.34 28.61 -29.37
N LYS A 160 50.62 28.36 -29.11
CA LYS A 160 51.33 27.09 -29.31
C LYS A 160 50.51 25.91 -28.77
N GLU A 161 50.27 24.93 -29.64
CA GLU A 161 49.57 23.69 -29.33
C GLU A 161 50.33 22.89 -28.27
N THR A 162 49.83 22.91 -27.03
CA THR A 162 50.04 21.80 -26.10
C THR A 162 49.21 20.60 -26.56
N PRO A 163 49.78 19.38 -26.65
CA PRO A 163 49.09 18.24 -27.21
C PRO A 163 47.84 17.88 -26.41
N ARG A 164 46.68 17.82 -27.08
CA ARG A 164 45.44 17.27 -26.53
C ARG A 164 45.68 15.83 -26.09
N ARG A 165 45.79 15.59 -24.78
CA ARG A 165 45.82 14.23 -24.21
C ARG A 165 44.54 13.50 -24.63
N ARG A 166 44.68 12.33 -25.25
CA ARG A 166 43.54 11.42 -25.49
C ARG A 166 42.90 11.07 -24.13
N PRO A 167 41.56 11.12 -23.99
CA PRO A 167 40.89 10.70 -22.76
C PRO A 167 41.26 9.26 -22.39
N ASP A 168 41.47 8.98 -21.10
CA ASP A 168 41.79 7.63 -20.62
C ASP A 168 40.65 6.66 -21.00
N PRO A 169 40.94 5.63 -21.82
CA PRO A 169 39.93 4.66 -22.24
C PRO A 169 39.20 3.97 -21.07
N VAL A 170 39.85 3.77 -19.92
CA VAL A 170 39.23 3.17 -18.74
C VAL A 170 38.21 4.12 -18.12
N ALA A 171 38.60 5.39 -17.92
CA ALA A 171 37.72 6.43 -17.37
C ALA A 171 36.48 6.65 -18.25
N VAL A 172 36.65 6.66 -19.58
CA VAL A 172 35.53 6.80 -20.53
C VAL A 172 34.51 5.66 -20.36
N GLN A 173 34.98 4.41 -20.25
CA GLN A 173 34.07 3.27 -20.08
C GLN A 173 33.42 3.23 -18.69
N LEU A 174 34.12 3.68 -17.66
CA LEU A 174 33.58 3.81 -16.30
C LEU A 174 32.46 4.86 -16.24
N GLU A 175 32.68 6.05 -16.79
CA GLU A 175 31.67 7.11 -16.84
C GLU A 175 30.45 6.68 -17.67
N GLU A 176 30.68 5.99 -18.78
CA GLU A 176 29.59 5.42 -19.58
C GLU A 176 28.76 4.41 -18.77
N GLY A 177 29.43 3.50 -18.07
CA GLY A 177 28.76 2.54 -17.20
C GLY A 177 27.98 3.22 -16.06
N ARG A 178 28.51 4.30 -15.47
CA ARG A 178 27.84 5.06 -14.41
C ARG A 178 26.56 5.70 -14.93
N ARG A 179 26.64 6.36 -16.08
CA ARG A 179 25.50 6.98 -16.75
C ARG A 179 24.42 5.97 -17.12
N LEU A 180 24.81 4.83 -17.70
CA LEU A 180 23.88 3.76 -18.07
C LEU A 180 23.20 3.15 -16.83
N ARG A 181 23.96 2.94 -15.74
CA ARG A 181 23.40 2.46 -14.47
C ARG A 181 22.39 3.45 -13.89
N ALA A 182 22.72 4.74 -13.89
CA ALA A 182 21.82 5.80 -13.43
C ALA A 182 20.54 5.87 -14.28
N ALA A 183 20.64 5.57 -15.57
CA ALA A 183 19.50 5.46 -16.48
C ALA A 183 18.72 4.13 -16.38
N GLY A 184 19.06 3.24 -15.43
CA GLY A 184 18.43 1.93 -15.25
C GLY A 184 18.77 0.88 -16.31
N LYS A 185 19.68 1.20 -17.25
CA LYS A 185 20.13 0.31 -18.33
C LYS A 185 21.22 -0.63 -17.82
N LEU A 186 20.84 -1.53 -16.92
CA LEU A 186 21.77 -2.42 -16.20
C LEU A 186 22.59 -3.34 -17.12
N PRO A 187 22.02 -3.98 -18.16
CA PRO A 187 22.80 -4.83 -19.08
C PRO A 187 23.89 -4.05 -19.84
N GLU A 188 23.56 -2.86 -20.32
CA GLU A 188 24.50 -2.00 -21.06
C GLU A 188 25.56 -1.42 -20.13
N ALA A 189 25.19 -1.04 -18.90
CA ALA A 189 26.11 -0.60 -17.86
C ALA A 189 27.14 -1.69 -17.55
N GLU A 190 26.68 -2.93 -17.37
CA GLU A 190 27.56 -4.08 -17.16
C GLU A 190 28.52 -4.27 -18.33
N GLN A 191 28.04 -4.18 -19.57
CA GLN A 191 28.89 -4.33 -20.75
C GLN A 191 30.00 -3.25 -20.78
N ALA A 192 29.66 -2.00 -20.47
CA ALA A 192 30.63 -0.91 -20.37
C ALA A 192 31.67 -1.16 -19.27
N TYR A 193 31.24 -1.58 -18.08
CA TYR A 193 32.16 -1.93 -17.00
C TYR A 193 33.02 -3.16 -17.32
N ARG A 194 32.51 -4.18 -18.01
CA ARG A 194 33.31 -5.33 -18.46
C ARG A 194 34.36 -4.92 -19.50
N ARG A 195 34.06 -3.97 -20.39
CA ARG A 195 35.07 -3.38 -21.29
C ARG A 195 36.15 -2.63 -20.50
N ALA A 196 35.75 -1.83 -19.51
CA ALA A 196 36.69 -1.16 -18.61
C ALA A 196 37.58 -2.17 -17.86
N LEU A 197 37.00 -3.27 -17.36
CA LEU A 197 37.72 -4.30 -16.61
C LEU A 197 38.75 -5.03 -17.48
N LYS A 198 38.47 -5.25 -18.77
CA LYS A 198 39.46 -5.84 -19.70
C LYS A 198 40.70 -4.96 -19.84
N LEU A 199 40.52 -3.63 -19.81
CA LEU A 199 41.61 -2.66 -19.90
C LEU A 199 42.36 -2.52 -18.57
N ALA A 200 41.67 -2.65 -17.44
CA ALA A 200 42.26 -2.56 -16.10
C ALA A 200 41.75 -3.68 -15.16
N PRO A 201 42.28 -4.91 -15.26
CA PRO A 201 41.73 -6.09 -14.56
C PRO A 201 41.78 -6.07 -13.03
N ARG A 202 42.63 -5.21 -12.46
CA ARG A 202 42.83 -5.03 -11.00
C ARG A 202 42.27 -3.71 -10.48
N ASN A 203 41.52 -2.96 -11.29
CA ASN A 203 40.89 -1.72 -10.83
C ASN A 203 39.69 -2.05 -9.93
N THR A 204 39.79 -1.67 -8.66
CA THR A 204 38.79 -1.97 -7.63
C THR A 204 37.45 -1.28 -7.89
N ASP A 205 37.45 -0.09 -8.49
CA ASP A 205 36.25 0.72 -8.67
C ASP A 205 35.34 0.09 -9.73
N ILE A 206 35.97 -0.50 -10.77
CA ILE A 206 35.26 -1.28 -11.80
C ILE A 206 34.66 -2.56 -11.18
N LEU A 207 35.42 -3.24 -10.32
CA LEU A 207 34.95 -4.45 -9.63
C LEU A 207 33.76 -4.14 -8.72
N VAL A 208 33.83 -3.08 -7.92
CA VAL A 208 32.71 -2.61 -7.08
C VAL A 208 31.50 -2.25 -7.94
N ALA A 209 31.70 -1.50 -9.03
CA ALA A 209 30.60 -1.13 -9.93
C ALA A 209 29.91 -2.35 -10.57
N LEU A 210 30.68 -3.37 -11.00
CA LEU A 210 30.14 -4.63 -11.49
C LEU A 210 29.39 -5.40 -10.41
N GLY A 211 29.91 -5.44 -9.18
CA GLY A 211 29.24 -6.05 -8.04
C GLY A 211 27.87 -5.43 -7.77
N LEU A 212 27.79 -4.11 -7.79
CA LEU A 212 26.53 -3.38 -7.61
C LEU A 212 25.52 -3.68 -8.74
N VAL A 213 25.95 -3.66 -10.00
CA VAL A 213 25.06 -3.95 -11.15
C VAL A 213 24.56 -5.40 -11.14
N ALA A 214 25.43 -6.36 -10.84
CA ALA A 214 25.07 -7.77 -10.73
C ALA A 214 24.05 -7.98 -9.60
N GLY A 215 24.25 -7.34 -8.45
CA GLY A 215 23.33 -7.42 -7.31
C GLY A 215 21.97 -6.79 -7.60
N SER A 216 21.93 -5.64 -8.27
CA SER A 216 20.67 -5.03 -8.74
C SER A 216 19.94 -5.90 -9.78
N SER A 217 20.66 -6.77 -10.47
CA SER A 217 20.10 -7.78 -11.39
C SER A 217 19.78 -9.12 -10.70
N GLN A 218 19.76 -9.16 -9.36
CA GLN A 218 19.54 -10.35 -8.52
C GLN A 218 20.54 -11.51 -8.75
N ARG A 219 21.70 -11.25 -9.35
CA ARG A 219 22.80 -12.22 -9.50
C ARG A 219 23.74 -12.13 -8.30
N PHE A 220 23.24 -12.58 -7.15
CA PHE A 220 23.88 -12.32 -5.87
C PHE A 220 25.25 -13.00 -5.71
N ASP A 221 25.43 -14.22 -6.20
CA ASP A 221 26.71 -14.93 -6.13
C ASP A 221 27.79 -14.22 -6.95
N GLU A 222 27.44 -13.79 -8.17
CA GLU A 222 28.34 -13.04 -9.05
C GLU A 222 28.71 -11.69 -8.42
N ALA A 223 27.75 -10.99 -7.82
CA ALA A 223 27.99 -9.74 -7.10
C ALA A 223 28.99 -9.94 -5.95
N GLY A 224 28.79 -10.99 -5.14
CA GLY A 224 29.70 -11.38 -4.06
C GLY A 224 31.13 -11.60 -4.56
N HIS A 225 31.29 -12.35 -5.66
CA HIS A 225 32.60 -12.60 -6.25
C HIS A 225 33.33 -11.32 -6.69
N PHE A 226 32.63 -10.34 -7.27
CA PHE A 226 33.26 -9.07 -7.63
C PHE A 226 33.74 -8.28 -6.42
N PHE A 227 32.94 -8.22 -5.34
CA PHE A 227 33.36 -7.57 -4.10
C PHE A 227 34.53 -8.29 -3.43
N ASP A 228 34.51 -9.63 -3.41
CA ASP A 228 35.61 -10.43 -2.84
C ASP A 228 36.91 -10.22 -3.61
N ARG A 229 36.85 -10.12 -4.94
CA ARG A 229 38.02 -9.77 -5.77
C ARG A 229 38.54 -8.37 -5.46
N ALA A 230 37.66 -7.40 -5.27
CA ALA A 230 38.06 -6.04 -4.91
C ALA A 230 38.75 -6.00 -3.54
N LEU A 231 38.21 -6.74 -2.55
CA LEU A 231 38.78 -6.85 -1.20
C LEU A 231 40.08 -7.67 -1.17
N ALA A 232 40.26 -8.65 -2.05
CA ALA A 232 41.53 -9.35 -2.20
C ALA A 232 42.66 -8.43 -2.70
N ILE A 233 42.32 -7.41 -3.50
CA ILE A 233 43.27 -6.41 -3.98
C ILE A 233 43.50 -5.33 -2.92
N ARG A 234 42.43 -4.86 -2.28
CA ARG A 234 42.47 -3.83 -1.23
C ARG A 234 41.57 -4.25 -0.06
N PRO A 235 42.10 -4.93 0.97
CA PRO A 235 41.30 -5.44 2.09
C PRO A 235 40.52 -4.35 2.84
N GLY A 236 41.07 -3.13 2.89
CA GLY A 236 40.48 -1.96 3.55
C GLY A 236 39.41 -1.20 2.76
N LEU A 237 39.04 -1.64 1.55
CA LEU A 237 38.14 -0.90 0.66
C LEU A 237 36.71 -0.82 1.21
N LEU A 238 36.31 0.36 1.69
CA LEU A 238 35.00 0.59 2.30
C LEU A 238 33.85 0.30 1.33
N ASP A 239 33.92 0.82 0.09
CA ASP A 239 32.86 0.65 -0.92
C ASP A 239 32.54 -0.83 -1.21
N ALA A 240 33.55 -1.70 -1.19
CA ALA A 240 33.35 -3.13 -1.38
C ALA A 240 32.72 -3.79 -0.14
N ARG A 241 33.06 -3.34 1.08
CA ARG A 241 32.40 -3.83 2.31
C ARG A 241 30.95 -3.39 2.40
N LEU A 242 30.67 -2.12 2.07
CA LEU A 242 29.30 -1.58 2.00
C LEU A 242 28.50 -2.25 0.87
N GLY A 243 29.13 -2.56 -0.26
CA GLY A 243 28.56 -3.39 -1.31
C GLY A 243 28.13 -4.79 -0.82
N LYS A 244 28.95 -5.44 0.02
CA LYS A 244 28.58 -6.71 0.66
C LYS A 244 27.45 -6.56 1.68
N ALA A 245 27.39 -5.45 2.42
CA ALA A 245 26.28 -5.16 3.32
C ALA A 245 24.95 -5.00 2.55
N ARG A 246 24.95 -4.23 1.45
CA ARG A 246 23.79 -4.11 0.53
C ARG A 246 23.37 -5.46 -0.03
N LEU A 247 24.34 -6.30 -0.42
CA LEU A 247 24.07 -7.65 -0.90
C LEU A 247 23.35 -8.51 0.15
N ALA A 248 23.81 -8.48 1.41
CA ALA A 248 23.17 -9.20 2.51
C ALA A 248 21.74 -8.71 2.76
N ILE A 249 21.49 -7.40 2.66
CA ILE A 249 20.13 -6.82 2.73
C ILE A 249 19.25 -7.39 1.60
N TRP A 250 19.73 -7.39 0.35
CA TRP A 250 18.98 -7.92 -0.80
C TRP A 250 18.69 -9.42 -0.69
N GLN A 251 19.56 -10.17 0.01
CA GLN A 251 19.36 -11.59 0.30
C GLN A 251 18.44 -11.84 1.51
N GLY A 252 18.05 -10.79 2.25
CA GLY A 252 17.27 -10.89 3.49
C GLY A 252 18.08 -11.35 4.71
N ASP A 253 19.41 -11.43 4.61
CA ASP A 253 20.30 -11.79 5.71
C ASP A 253 20.64 -10.54 6.56
N VAL A 254 19.63 -10.08 7.30
CA VAL A 254 19.70 -8.89 8.16
C VAL A 254 20.82 -9.01 9.21
N PRO A 255 21.03 -10.14 9.92
CA PRO A 255 22.11 -10.26 10.89
C PRO A 255 23.50 -10.09 10.27
N ARG A 256 23.71 -10.63 9.06
CA ARG A 256 24.99 -10.45 8.36
C ARG A 256 25.17 -9.01 7.88
N ALA A 257 24.11 -8.38 7.38
CA ALA A 257 24.14 -6.97 6.97
C ALA A 257 24.54 -6.08 8.15
N ARG A 258 23.93 -6.30 9.34
CA ARG A 258 24.24 -5.63 10.59
C ARG A 258 25.72 -5.74 10.96
N ALA A 259 26.26 -6.97 11.00
CA ALA A 259 27.66 -7.20 11.33
C ALA A 259 28.63 -6.51 10.35
N LEU A 260 28.31 -6.48 9.06
CA LEU A 260 29.12 -5.82 8.04
C LEU A 260 29.13 -4.29 8.20
N VAL A 261 27.97 -3.68 8.46
CA VAL A 261 27.85 -2.22 8.67
C VAL A 261 28.49 -1.80 9.98
N ASP A 262 28.28 -2.54 11.07
CA ASP A 262 28.91 -2.27 12.36
C ASP A 262 30.45 -2.30 12.24
N GLY A 263 30.99 -3.25 11.47
CA GLY A 263 32.43 -3.33 11.19
C GLY A 263 32.96 -2.13 10.40
N VAL A 264 32.17 -1.55 9.48
CA VAL A 264 32.54 -0.31 8.78
C VAL A 264 32.51 0.87 9.74
N LEU A 265 31.42 1.04 10.49
CA LEU A 265 31.24 2.15 11.42
C LEU A 265 32.24 2.14 12.58
N ALA A 266 32.75 0.98 13.00
CA ALA A 266 33.81 0.89 13.99
C ALA A 266 35.14 1.54 13.53
N THR A 267 35.39 1.57 12.21
CA THR A 267 36.61 2.15 11.63
C THR A 267 36.40 3.53 10.99
N ALA A 268 35.16 3.81 10.57
CA ALA A 268 34.75 5.04 9.92
C ALA A 268 33.37 5.48 10.46
N PRO A 269 33.32 6.03 11.70
CA PRO A 269 32.06 6.27 12.42
C PRO A 269 31.13 7.30 11.75
N ASP A 270 31.69 8.20 10.95
CA ASP A 270 30.96 9.26 10.23
C ASP A 270 30.86 8.98 8.72
N ASN A 271 31.05 7.73 8.29
CA ASN A 271 30.80 7.36 6.91
C ASN A 271 29.29 7.42 6.62
N VAL A 272 28.88 8.39 5.79
CA VAL A 272 27.47 8.68 5.50
C VAL A 272 26.73 7.48 4.91
N GLU A 273 27.32 6.75 3.97
CA GLU A 273 26.68 5.58 3.36
C GLU A 273 26.49 4.45 4.38
N ALA A 274 27.46 4.21 5.25
CA ALA A 274 27.36 3.23 6.32
C ALA A 274 26.26 3.61 7.33
N LEU A 275 26.12 4.89 7.69
CA LEU A 275 25.06 5.38 8.57
C LEU A 275 23.67 5.26 7.91
N ALA A 276 23.55 5.55 6.61
CA ALA A 276 22.30 5.36 5.88
C ALA A 276 21.89 3.88 5.82
N LEU A 277 22.85 2.98 5.55
CA LEU A 277 22.61 1.53 5.59
C LEU A 277 22.29 1.05 7.01
N ASP A 278 22.92 1.59 8.05
CA ASP A 278 22.61 1.29 9.44
C ASP A 278 21.13 1.59 9.76
N GLY A 279 20.67 2.77 9.33
CA GLY A 279 19.27 3.18 9.46
C GLY A 279 18.30 2.27 8.70
N ARG A 280 18.66 1.88 7.47
CA ARG A 280 17.87 0.91 6.67
C ARG A 280 17.79 -0.46 7.32
N ILE A 281 18.90 -0.98 7.84
CA ILE A 281 18.92 -2.28 8.53
C ILE A 281 18.11 -2.18 9.83
N ALA A 282 18.20 -1.06 10.56
CA ALA A 282 17.45 -0.86 11.81
C ALA A 282 15.93 -0.80 11.56
N LEU A 283 15.50 -0.22 10.43
CA LEU A 283 14.11 -0.31 9.96
C LEU A 283 13.67 -1.77 9.74
N LEU A 284 14.51 -2.61 9.14
CA LEU A 284 14.22 -4.04 8.92
C LEU A 284 14.15 -4.83 10.24
N GLU A 285 14.96 -4.44 11.22
CA GLU A 285 14.94 -4.98 12.59
C GLU A 285 13.77 -4.43 13.43
N ALA A 286 13.03 -3.47 12.89
CA ALA A 286 12.00 -2.70 13.57
C ALA A 286 12.50 -1.94 14.83
N ASP A 287 13.80 -1.62 14.87
CA ASP A 287 14.42 -0.71 15.83
C ASP A 287 14.35 0.72 15.30
N TYR A 288 13.16 1.32 15.43
CA TYR A 288 12.87 2.66 14.94
C TYR A 288 13.70 3.74 15.66
N ALA A 289 14.10 3.49 16.91
CA ALA A 289 14.93 4.40 17.68
C ALA A 289 16.34 4.49 17.08
N ARG A 290 16.99 3.34 16.84
CA ARG A 290 18.30 3.31 16.16
C ARG A 290 18.19 3.85 14.73
N ALA A 291 17.17 3.45 13.99
CA ALA A 291 16.96 3.93 12.63
C ALA A 291 16.87 5.46 12.57
N GLY A 292 16.06 6.06 13.44
CA GLY A 292 15.92 7.52 13.55
C GLY A 292 17.24 8.21 13.89
N GLN A 293 18.01 7.67 14.85
CA GLN A 293 19.32 8.22 15.21
C GLN A 293 20.30 8.19 14.03
N SER A 294 20.36 7.08 13.31
CA SER A 294 21.30 6.92 12.19
C SER A 294 21.00 7.87 11.04
N PHE A 295 19.72 8.02 10.65
CA PHE A 295 19.35 9.01 9.64
C PHE A 295 19.53 10.46 10.12
N GLN A 296 19.29 10.76 11.40
CA GLN A 296 19.60 12.07 11.96
C GLN A 296 21.10 12.38 11.91
N ARG A 297 21.97 11.41 12.18
CA ARG A 297 23.42 11.56 12.03
C ARG A 297 23.82 11.82 10.58
N VAL A 298 23.20 11.15 9.61
CA VAL A 298 23.40 11.47 8.19
C VAL A 298 23.03 12.91 7.90
N LEU A 299 21.87 13.40 8.38
CA LEU A 299 21.44 14.78 8.15
C LEU A 299 22.28 15.83 8.89
N ALA A 300 22.95 15.46 10.00
CA ALA A 300 23.90 16.33 10.67
C ALA A 300 25.18 16.54 9.83
N LEU A 301 25.62 15.50 9.10
CA LEU A 301 26.78 15.56 8.19
C LEU A 301 26.40 16.17 6.84
N GLU A 302 25.22 15.81 6.33
CA GLU A 302 24.69 16.23 5.03
C GLU A 302 23.22 16.69 5.17
N PRO A 303 22.99 17.99 5.49
CA PRO A 303 21.64 18.51 5.73
C PRO A 303 20.67 18.41 4.53
N ARG A 304 21.20 18.21 3.32
CA ARG A 304 20.43 18.04 2.08
C ARG A 304 20.58 16.62 1.51
N ASN A 305 20.49 15.60 2.36
CA ASN A 305 20.51 14.20 1.94
C ASN A 305 19.08 13.66 1.82
N ALA A 306 18.62 13.44 0.57
CA ALA A 306 17.26 12.99 0.30
C ALA A 306 17.00 11.57 0.83
N GLU A 307 17.98 10.66 0.74
CA GLU A 307 17.87 9.28 1.23
C GLU A 307 17.61 9.24 2.75
N ALA A 308 18.29 10.09 3.52
CA ALA A 308 18.08 10.16 4.97
C ALA A 308 16.75 10.82 5.35
N LEU A 309 16.28 11.83 4.60
CA LEU A 309 14.94 12.40 4.78
C LEU A 309 13.85 11.36 4.47
N VAL A 310 14.01 10.58 3.39
CA VAL A 310 13.14 9.43 3.09
C VAL A 310 13.21 8.40 4.22
N GLY A 311 14.40 8.09 4.72
CA GLY A 311 14.60 7.17 5.84
C GLY A 311 13.87 7.61 7.11
N LEU A 312 13.93 8.89 7.47
CA LEU A 312 13.14 9.44 8.58
C LEU A 312 11.63 9.38 8.31
N GLY A 313 11.20 9.63 7.07
CA GLY A 313 9.80 9.45 6.69
C GLY A 313 9.34 8.00 6.87
N ASP A 314 10.18 7.04 6.45
CA ASP A 314 9.94 5.60 6.60
C ASP A 314 9.84 5.22 8.09
N VAL A 315 10.71 5.77 8.95
CA VAL A 315 10.65 5.62 10.41
C VAL A 315 9.32 6.15 10.97
N ARG A 316 8.95 7.40 10.66
CA ARG A 316 7.71 8.01 11.16
C ARG A 316 6.47 7.26 10.72
N ARG A 317 6.46 6.76 9.49
CA ARG A 317 5.36 5.94 8.97
C ARG A 317 5.27 4.61 9.71
N ALA A 318 6.41 3.97 9.99
CA ALA A 318 6.46 2.74 10.76
C ALA A 318 6.04 2.92 12.23
N GLU A 319 6.22 4.12 12.80
CA GLU A 319 5.70 4.52 14.11
C GLU A 319 4.19 4.88 14.09
N GLY A 320 3.60 5.03 12.91
CA GLY A 320 2.19 5.41 12.73
C GLY A 320 1.93 6.91 12.67
N ASP A 321 2.97 7.75 12.64
CA ASP A 321 2.88 9.20 12.43
C ASP A 321 2.98 9.53 10.94
N ASP A 322 1.89 9.28 10.20
CA ASP A 322 1.86 9.53 8.76
C ASP A 322 1.98 11.03 8.42
N LYS A 323 1.59 11.92 9.35
CA LYS A 323 1.73 13.36 9.16
C LYS A 323 3.22 13.76 9.14
N ALA A 324 3.98 13.33 10.14
CA ALA A 324 5.42 13.57 10.17
C ALA A 324 6.14 12.84 9.03
N ALA A 325 5.69 11.64 8.67
CA ALA A 325 6.24 10.90 7.53
C ALA A 325 6.12 11.68 6.22
N ARG A 326 4.92 12.17 5.92
CA ARG A 326 4.65 12.99 4.73
C ARG A 326 5.48 14.28 4.74
N GLN A 327 5.62 14.94 5.88
CA GLN A 327 6.49 16.12 5.99
C GLN A 327 7.94 15.80 5.62
N ALA A 328 8.49 14.68 6.10
CA ALA A 328 9.85 14.25 5.77
C ALA A 328 9.99 13.89 4.27
N TYR A 329 9.02 13.20 3.68
CA TYR A 329 9.02 12.92 2.24
C TYR A 329 8.91 14.20 1.39
N SER A 330 8.08 15.17 1.79
CA SER A 330 8.01 16.47 1.10
C SER A 330 9.33 17.23 1.17
N GLN A 331 10.04 17.16 2.30
CA GLN A 331 11.40 17.73 2.40
C GLN A 331 12.37 16.99 1.47
N ALA A 332 12.30 15.66 1.40
CA ALA A 332 13.12 14.88 0.48
C ALA A 332 12.85 15.22 -0.99
N LEU A 333 11.58 15.39 -1.38
CA LEU A 333 11.19 15.78 -2.73
C LEU A 333 11.67 17.20 -3.09
N ALA A 334 11.76 18.10 -2.11
CA ALA A 334 12.35 19.42 -2.31
C ALA A 334 13.88 19.36 -2.56
N VAL A 335 14.55 18.33 -2.05
CA VAL A 335 15.98 18.07 -2.34
C VAL A 335 16.15 17.42 -3.71
N GLU A 336 15.30 16.46 -4.07
CA GLU A 336 15.29 15.75 -5.37
C GLU A 336 13.93 15.90 -6.09
N PRO A 337 13.67 17.05 -6.74
CA PRO A 337 12.42 17.25 -7.47
C PRO A 337 12.25 16.25 -8.62
N GLY A 338 11.03 15.72 -8.79
CA GLY A 338 10.71 14.74 -9.84
C GLY A 338 11.16 13.30 -9.53
N SER A 339 11.53 13.02 -8.29
CA SER A 339 11.85 11.65 -7.85
C SER A 339 10.57 10.81 -7.71
N ALA A 340 10.36 9.91 -8.66
CA ALA A 340 9.19 9.04 -8.70
C ALA A 340 9.05 8.16 -7.44
N ASP A 341 10.14 7.73 -6.81
CA ASP A 341 10.10 6.95 -5.55
C ASP A 341 9.53 7.78 -4.39
N ILE A 342 9.95 9.04 -4.28
CA ILE A 342 9.50 9.94 -3.20
C ILE A 342 8.04 10.35 -3.45
N GLU A 343 7.68 10.65 -4.70
CA GLU A 343 6.29 10.93 -5.10
C GLU A 343 5.39 9.73 -4.81
N GLN A 344 5.84 8.50 -5.11
CA GLN A 344 5.10 7.29 -4.77
C GLN A 344 4.90 7.16 -3.25
N LYS A 345 5.93 7.45 -2.43
CA LYS A 345 5.81 7.44 -0.97
C LYS A 345 4.80 8.46 -0.45
N LEU A 346 4.69 9.64 -1.09
CA LEU A 346 3.70 10.66 -0.77
C LEU A 346 2.28 10.27 -1.21
N ALA A 347 2.16 9.61 -2.37
CA ALA A 347 0.89 9.16 -2.92
C ALA A 347 0.22 8.05 -2.10
N VAL A 348 0.99 7.29 -1.30
CA VAL A 348 0.43 6.29 -0.39
C VAL A 348 -0.54 6.98 0.59
N PRO A 349 -1.84 6.61 0.59
CA PRO A 349 -2.82 7.19 1.49
C PRO A 349 -2.48 6.86 2.95
N PRO A 350 -2.87 7.72 3.91
CA PRO A 350 -2.66 7.41 5.31
C PRO A 350 -3.34 6.09 5.67
N PRO A 351 -2.76 5.29 6.58
CA PRO A 351 -3.40 4.07 7.04
C PRO A 351 -4.75 4.42 7.67
N ARG A 352 -5.82 3.84 7.12
CA ARG A 352 -7.17 3.97 7.65
C ARG A 352 -7.21 3.41 9.06
N LYS A 353 -7.59 4.25 10.02
CA LYS A 353 -7.55 3.90 11.45
C LYS A 353 -8.82 3.21 11.90
N TRP A 354 -9.95 3.46 11.24
CA TRP A 354 -11.23 2.90 11.61
C TRP A 354 -11.62 1.74 10.71
N ARG A 355 -12.28 0.74 11.29
CA ARG A 355 -13.00 -0.31 10.57
C ARG A 355 -14.37 -0.48 11.19
N LEU A 356 -15.40 -0.38 10.38
CA LEU A 356 -16.78 -0.73 10.72
C LEU A 356 -17.11 -2.07 10.09
N ASP A 357 -17.65 -2.99 10.88
CA ASP A 357 -18.13 -4.30 10.45
C ASP A 357 -19.61 -4.41 10.80
N LEU A 358 -20.47 -4.63 9.81
CA LEU A 358 -21.90 -4.91 10.00
C LEU A 358 -22.20 -6.30 9.48
N GLY A 359 -23.04 -7.05 10.17
CA GLY A 359 -23.45 -8.39 9.74
C GLY A 359 -24.85 -8.72 10.20
N SER A 360 -25.58 -9.49 9.40
CA SER A 360 -26.86 -10.06 9.79
C SER A 360 -27.04 -11.44 9.18
N GLU A 361 -27.54 -12.35 9.99
CA GLU A 361 -27.91 -13.71 9.62
C GLU A 361 -29.37 -13.95 9.96
N VAL A 362 -30.06 -14.63 9.06
CA VAL A 362 -31.43 -15.12 9.26
C VAL A 362 -31.43 -16.61 9.02
N SER A 363 -32.08 -17.34 9.90
CA SER A 363 -32.13 -18.80 9.83
C SER A 363 -33.56 -19.30 9.78
N ASP A 364 -33.83 -20.17 8.82
CA ASP A 364 -35.09 -20.92 8.74
C ASP A 364 -34.86 -22.30 9.38
N LEU A 365 -35.74 -22.68 10.30
CA LEU A 365 -35.65 -23.92 11.06
C LEU A 365 -36.71 -24.90 10.57
N THR A 366 -36.35 -26.18 10.45
CA THR A 366 -37.35 -27.23 10.18
C THR A 366 -38.36 -27.33 11.32
N ASN A 367 -39.47 -28.03 11.05
CA ASN A 367 -40.55 -28.27 12.02
C ASN A 367 -41.32 -27.01 12.46
N GLY A 368 -41.12 -25.86 11.79
CA GLY A 368 -41.91 -24.65 12.03
C GLY A 368 -41.62 -23.97 13.37
N LEU A 369 -40.43 -24.19 13.92
CA LEU A 369 -39.96 -23.65 15.21
C LEU A 369 -39.72 -22.12 15.22
N GLY A 370 -39.95 -21.47 14.07
CA GLY A 370 -39.75 -20.03 13.88
C GLY A 370 -38.35 -19.69 13.37
N ASP A 371 -38.16 -18.42 13.03
CA ASP A 371 -36.91 -17.94 12.44
C ASP A 371 -35.95 -17.50 13.56
N TRP A 372 -34.66 -17.81 13.43
CA TRP A 372 -33.63 -17.20 14.27
C TRP A 372 -32.96 -16.05 13.52
N THR A 373 -32.58 -15.01 14.25
CA THR A 373 -31.78 -13.91 13.68
C THR A 373 -30.57 -13.60 14.54
N ASP A 374 -29.48 -13.24 13.88
CA ASP A 374 -28.25 -12.82 14.53
C ASP A 374 -27.69 -11.61 13.80
N SER A 375 -27.66 -10.45 14.44
CA SER A 375 -27.16 -9.22 13.85
C SER A 375 -26.01 -8.68 14.68
N SER A 376 -25.02 -8.07 14.03
CA SER A 376 -23.89 -7.50 14.73
C SER A 376 -23.36 -6.23 14.08
N ALA A 377 -22.84 -5.35 14.93
CA ALA A 377 -22.15 -4.13 14.55
C ALA A 377 -20.85 -4.04 15.35
N GLY A 378 -19.72 -3.93 14.67
CA GLY A 378 -18.40 -3.82 15.26
C GLY A 378 -17.68 -2.57 14.78
N LEU A 379 -16.97 -1.90 15.68
CA LEU A 379 -16.10 -0.78 15.37
C LEU A 379 -14.71 -1.07 15.94
N ALA A 380 -13.69 -1.00 15.08
CA ALA A 380 -12.30 -1.16 15.46
C ALA A 380 -11.51 0.12 15.16
N TYR A 381 -10.59 0.44 16.06
CA TYR A 381 -9.66 1.55 15.96
C TYR A 381 -8.21 1.06 16.07
N ARG A 382 -7.41 1.31 15.04
CA ARG A 382 -5.97 1.06 15.05
C ARG A 382 -5.27 2.18 15.83
N LEU A 383 -4.98 1.91 17.11
CA LEU A 383 -4.30 2.83 18.02
C LEU A 383 -2.84 3.06 17.61
N THR A 384 -2.14 1.97 17.28
CA THR A 384 -0.76 1.97 16.77
C THR A 384 -0.67 0.98 15.61
N PRO A 385 0.43 0.95 14.82
CA PRO A 385 0.63 -0.08 13.81
C PRO A 385 0.56 -1.53 14.34
N ARG A 386 0.75 -1.72 15.66
CA ARG A 386 0.74 -3.03 16.32
C ARG A 386 -0.44 -3.26 17.25
N THR A 387 -1.24 -2.24 17.54
CA THR A 387 -2.30 -2.31 18.56
C THR A 387 -3.63 -1.87 17.97
N THR A 388 -4.64 -2.73 18.05
CA THR A 388 -6.01 -2.41 17.65
C THR A 388 -6.94 -2.64 18.83
N ILE A 389 -7.88 -1.73 19.03
CA ILE A 389 -8.96 -1.89 20.02
C ILE A 389 -10.26 -1.96 19.23
N SER A 390 -11.15 -2.87 19.61
CA SER A 390 -12.46 -2.99 18.97
C SER A 390 -13.58 -3.24 19.97
N GLY A 391 -14.74 -2.70 19.67
CA GLY A 391 -16.00 -3.04 20.32
C GLY A 391 -16.95 -3.68 19.33
N ARG A 392 -17.75 -4.65 19.77
CA ARG A 392 -18.79 -5.30 18.97
C ARG A 392 -20.06 -5.49 19.77
N THR A 393 -21.19 -5.16 19.17
CA THR A 393 -22.51 -5.50 19.69
C THR A 393 -23.10 -6.61 18.83
N ARG A 394 -23.66 -7.64 19.46
CA ARG A 394 -24.40 -8.73 18.84
C ARG A 394 -25.81 -8.75 19.41
N VAL A 395 -26.81 -8.88 18.54
CA VAL A 395 -28.22 -9.01 18.89
C VAL A 395 -28.70 -10.32 18.29
N ALA A 396 -29.03 -11.28 19.15
CA ALA A 396 -29.50 -12.58 18.74
C ALA A 396 -30.94 -12.78 19.20
N THR A 397 -31.81 -13.28 18.33
CA THR A 397 -33.19 -13.65 18.68
C THR A 397 -33.39 -15.13 18.39
N ARG A 398 -33.78 -15.90 19.41
CA ARG A 398 -34.05 -17.34 19.32
C ARG A 398 -35.30 -17.65 20.15
N PHE A 399 -36.22 -18.43 19.58
CA PHE A 399 -37.45 -18.87 20.26
C PHE A 399 -38.28 -17.75 20.95
N GLY A 400 -38.24 -16.52 20.42
CA GLY A 400 -38.95 -15.36 20.99
C GLY A 400 -38.16 -14.58 22.05
N HIS A 401 -37.02 -15.09 22.48
CA HIS A 401 -36.08 -14.41 23.38
C HIS A 401 -35.05 -13.61 22.58
N THR A 402 -34.59 -12.49 23.11
CA THR A 402 -33.61 -11.62 22.45
C THR A 402 -32.51 -11.22 23.41
N ASP A 403 -31.30 -11.65 23.10
CA ASP A 403 -30.10 -11.33 23.87
C ASP A 403 -29.27 -10.28 23.15
N VAL A 404 -28.74 -9.32 23.91
CA VAL A 404 -27.82 -8.29 23.43
C VAL A 404 -26.48 -8.44 24.12
N GLN A 405 -25.46 -8.87 23.37
CA GLN A 405 -24.10 -9.03 23.87
C GLN A 405 -23.23 -7.87 23.40
N ILE A 406 -22.42 -7.31 24.31
CA ILE A 406 -21.41 -6.30 24.03
C ILE A 406 -20.04 -6.90 24.33
N GLU A 407 -19.13 -6.86 23.37
CA GLU A 407 -17.77 -7.38 23.44
C GLU A 407 -16.76 -6.24 23.23
N GLY A 408 -15.73 -6.21 24.08
CA GLY A 408 -14.53 -5.41 23.90
C GLY A 408 -13.33 -6.33 23.66
N ARG A 409 -12.44 -5.92 22.75
CA ARG A 409 -11.25 -6.69 22.38
C ARG A 409 -10.06 -5.77 22.15
N ILE A 410 -8.88 -6.24 22.55
CA ILE A 410 -7.59 -5.62 22.22
C ILE A 410 -6.69 -6.64 21.53
N ASP A 411 -6.16 -6.26 20.37
CA ASP A 411 -5.22 -7.03 19.57
C ASP A 411 -3.84 -6.37 19.65
N GLN A 412 -2.79 -7.16 19.88
CA GLN A 412 -1.40 -6.72 19.98
C GLN A 412 -0.47 -7.61 19.14
N ALA A 413 0.22 -7.03 18.18
CA ALA A 413 1.37 -7.63 17.53
C ALA A 413 2.63 -7.35 18.37
N PHE A 414 3.31 -8.41 18.81
CA PHE A 414 4.55 -8.30 19.57
C PHE A 414 5.76 -8.33 18.63
N THR A 415 5.67 -9.14 17.57
CA THR A 415 6.64 -9.21 16.48
C THR A 415 5.89 -9.32 15.14
N PRO A 416 6.57 -9.17 13.99
CA PRO A 416 5.94 -9.44 12.69
C PRO A 416 5.39 -10.86 12.55
N ALA A 417 5.92 -11.81 13.32
CA ALA A 417 5.53 -13.21 13.28
C ALA A 417 4.59 -13.62 14.42
N PHE A 418 4.42 -12.80 15.46
CA PHE A 418 3.66 -13.17 16.65
C PHE A 418 2.71 -12.06 17.10
N SER A 419 1.44 -12.41 17.26
CA SER A 419 0.40 -11.55 17.81
C SER A 419 -0.50 -12.30 18.78
N ALA A 420 -1.11 -11.57 19.69
CA ALA A 420 -2.13 -12.10 20.58
C ALA A 420 -3.24 -11.09 20.81
N TYR A 421 -4.36 -11.56 21.32
CA TYR A 421 -5.49 -10.71 21.68
C TYR A 421 -6.13 -11.20 22.99
N ALA A 422 -6.85 -10.28 23.62
CA ALA A 422 -7.75 -10.58 24.72
C ALA A 422 -9.11 -9.94 24.46
N LEU A 423 -10.17 -10.58 24.91
CA LEU A 423 -11.54 -10.09 24.83
C LEU A 423 -12.30 -10.33 26.12
N ALA A 424 -13.31 -9.50 26.33
CA ALA A 424 -14.35 -9.70 27.33
C ALA A 424 -15.69 -9.30 26.74
N ALA A 425 -16.74 -10.06 27.05
CA ALA A 425 -18.10 -9.78 26.63
C ALA A 425 -19.07 -9.88 27.80
N ALA A 426 -20.16 -9.14 27.72
CA ALA A 426 -21.27 -9.19 28.67
C ALA A 426 -22.61 -9.18 27.93
N THR A 427 -23.55 -9.94 28.43
CA THR A 427 -24.93 -10.01 27.94
C THR A 427 -25.86 -9.74 29.13
N PRO A 428 -26.36 -8.50 29.29
CA PRO A 428 -27.36 -8.20 30.31
C PRO A 428 -28.61 -9.05 30.11
N ASP A 429 -29.18 -9.56 31.20
CA ASP A 429 -30.42 -10.34 31.20
C ASP A 429 -30.45 -11.49 30.17
N ALA A 430 -29.33 -12.22 30.06
CA ALA A 430 -29.16 -13.26 29.05
C ALA A 430 -30.13 -14.43 29.23
N ASP A 431 -30.87 -14.76 28.16
CA ASP A 431 -31.75 -15.92 28.08
C ASP A 431 -31.02 -17.16 27.55
N PHE A 432 -30.06 -17.03 26.62
CA PHE A 432 -29.39 -18.17 25.98
C PHE A 432 -27.92 -17.94 25.56
N LEU A 433 -27.46 -16.68 25.49
CA LEU A 433 -26.05 -16.34 25.36
C LEU A 433 -25.36 -16.37 26.73
N ALA A 434 -24.03 -16.40 26.74
CA ALA A 434 -23.26 -16.29 27.97
C ALA A 434 -23.53 -14.93 28.64
N ARG A 435 -23.81 -14.93 29.94
CA ARG A 435 -23.94 -13.72 30.77
C ARG A 435 -22.68 -12.87 30.69
N TYR A 436 -21.53 -13.53 30.72
CA TYR A 436 -20.26 -12.93 30.38
C TYR A 436 -19.31 -13.96 29.76
N SER A 437 -18.37 -13.45 28.98
CA SER A 437 -17.30 -14.23 28.38
C SER A 437 -15.96 -13.54 28.61
N ILE A 438 -14.92 -14.32 28.83
CA ILE A 438 -13.53 -13.87 28.74
C ILE A 438 -12.78 -14.79 27.79
N GLY A 439 -11.90 -14.22 26.98
CA GLY A 439 -11.17 -15.02 26.00
C GLY A 439 -9.84 -14.40 25.63
N ALA A 440 -8.97 -15.23 25.10
CA ALA A 440 -7.69 -14.83 24.55
C ALA A 440 -7.30 -15.74 23.40
N GLY A 441 -6.49 -15.23 22.49
CA GLY A 441 -5.93 -16.05 21.43
C GLY A 441 -4.61 -15.52 20.94
N ALA A 442 -3.89 -16.36 20.21
CA ALA A 442 -2.55 -16.07 19.73
C ALA A 442 -2.32 -16.65 18.34
N SER A 443 -1.46 -16.00 17.57
CA SER A 443 -1.14 -16.35 16.18
C SER A 443 0.36 -16.26 15.94
N TRP A 444 0.93 -17.30 15.32
CA TRP A 444 2.32 -17.41 14.92
C TRP A 444 2.44 -17.64 13.41
N GLN A 445 3.21 -16.82 12.70
CA GLN A 445 3.59 -17.03 11.31
C GLN A 445 4.85 -17.90 11.25
N VAL A 446 4.74 -19.11 10.68
CA VAL A 446 5.76 -20.17 10.78
C VAL A 446 6.62 -20.29 9.52
N VAL A 447 6.11 -19.89 8.36
CA VAL A 447 6.83 -19.95 7.08
C VAL A 447 6.72 -18.60 6.37
N ALA A 448 7.88 -18.00 6.05
CA ALA A 448 7.95 -16.84 5.16
C ALA A 448 7.57 -17.25 3.73
N PRO A 449 6.84 -16.41 2.97
CA PRO A 449 6.35 -16.79 1.65
C PRO A 449 7.50 -17.20 0.72
N ALA A 450 7.51 -18.47 0.31
CA ALA A 450 8.34 -18.99 -0.77
C ALA A 450 7.52 -19.04 -2.06
N LYS A 451 8.16 -19.08 -3.23
CA LYS A 451 7.46 -19.08 -4.55
C LYS A 451 6.38 -20.17 -4.72
N ALA A 452 6.38 -21.24 -3.91
CA ALA A 452 5.39 -22.31 -3.97
C ALA A 452 4.34 -22.25 -2.82
N PHE A 453 4.66 -21.59 -1.70
CA PHE A 453 3.84 -21.58 -0.49
C PHE A 453 3.76 -20.15 0.05
N GLY A 454 2.52 -19.67 0.20
CA GLY A 454 2.22 -18.45 0.95
C GLY A 454 2.43 -18.64 2.45
N PRO A 455 2.08 -17.63 3.26
CA PRO A 455 2.27 -17.69 4.70
C PRO A 455 1.50 -18.86 5.32
N LEU A 456 2.15 -19.54 6.27
CA LEU A 456 1.55 -20.53 7.15
C LEU A 456 1.44 -19.93 8.55
N SER A 457 0.25 -19.99 9.13
CA SER A 457 0.01 -19.58 10.52
C SER A 457 -0.49 -20.72 11.38
N LEU A 458 -0.01 -20.75 12.62
CA LEU A 458 -0.55 -21.55 13.72
C LEU A 458 -1.24 -20.62 14.69
N ASN A 459 -2.41 -21.02 15.17
CA ASN A 459 -3.27 -20.18 15.97
C ASN A 459 -3.88 -21.00 17.10
N ILE A 460 -4.23 -20.32 18.18
CA ILE A 460 -5.00 -20.89 19.29
C ILE A 460 -5.96 -19.84 19.84
N ASP A 461 -7.18 -20.25 20.11
CA ASP A 461 -8.18 -19.44 20.79
C ASP A 461 -8.66 -20.20 22.04
N ALA A 462 -8.83 -19.50 23.15
CA ALA A 462 -9.41 -20.04 24.37
C ALA A 462 -10.49 -19.07 24.88
N ARG A 463 -11.62 -19.61 25.32
CA ARG A 463 -12.76 -18.83 25.82
C ARG A 463 -13.39 -19.52 27.01
N TYR A 464 -13.76 -18.72 28.00
CA TYR A 464 -14.58 -19.11 29.14
C TYR A 464 -15.90 -18.35 29.05
N ASP A 465 -17.01 -19.08 29.09
CA ASP A 465 -18.36 -18.56 28.94
C ASP A 465 -19.19 -18.96 30.17
N ASN A 466 -19.73 -17.97 30.89
CA ASN A 466 -20.63 -18.20 32.01
C ASN A 466 -22.09 -18.10 31.55
N PHE A 467 -22.85 -19.18 31.68
CA PHE A 467 -24.28 -19.23 31.45
C PHE A 467 -25.04 -19.21 32.78
N ALA A 468 -26.38 -19.22 32.72
CA ALA A 468 -27.23 -19.24 33.91
C ALA A 468 -26.88 -20.41 34.85
N ASP A 469 -26.81 -21.61 34.27
CA ASP A 469 -26.76 -22.88 35.01
C ASP A 469 -25.44 -23.66 34.87
N THR A 470 -24.51 -23.19 34.02
CA THR A 470 -23.22 -23.86 33.78
C THR A 470 -22.16 -22.90 33.27
N ASN A 471 -20.91 -23.30 33.34
CA ASN A 471 -19.78 -22.64 32.71
C ASN A 471 -19.20 -23.54 31.64
N VAL A 472 -18.89 -22.98 30.47
CA VAL A 472 -18.26 -23.70 29.37
C VAL A 472 -16.90 -23.11 29.08
N THR A 473 -15.87 -23.96 29.03
CA THR A 473 -14.54 -23.59 28.55
C THR A 473 -14.33 -24.20 27.18
N SER A 474 -13.82 -23.42 26.22
CA SER A 474 -13.45 -23.91 24.90
C SER A 474 -12.01 -23.57 24.54
N ILE A 475 -11.36 -24.49 23.83
CA ILE A 475 -10.00 -24.34 23.30
C ILE A 475 -10.01 -24.76 21.83
N GLN A 476 -9.45 -23.92 20.97
CA GLN A 476 -9.54 -24.07 19.53
C GLN A 476 -8.20 -23.78 18.87
N PRO A 477 -7.26 -24.75 18.79
CA PRO A 477 -6.08 -24.61 17.96
C PRO A 477 -6.47 -24.77 16.48
N TRP A 478 -5.86 -23.96 15.62
CA TRP A 478 -6.11 -24.01 14.19
C TRP A 478 -4.93 -23.53 13.38
N LEU A 479 -4.85 -24.03 12.15
CA LEU A 479 -3.85 -23.63 11.18
C LEU A 479 -4.51 -22.95 9.99
N GLN A 480 -3.76 -22.08 9.33
CA GLN A 480 -4.14 -21.50 8.05
C GLN A 480 -2.94 -21.41 7.13
N ALA A 481 -3.10 -21.90 5.91
CA ALA A 481 -2.07 -21.92 4.89
C ALA A 481 -2.59 -21.32 3.59
N TYR A 482 -1.70 -20.68 2.85
CA TYR A 482 -1.98 -20.14 1.53
C TYR A 482 -1.06 -20.79 0.49
N ILE A 483 -1.60 -21.09 -0.68
CA ILE A 483 -0.86 -21.64 -1.83
C ILE A 483 -1.23 -20.87 -3.10
N LEU A 484 -0.51 -21.14 -4.20
CA LEU A 484 -0.71 -20.48 -5.51
C LEU A 484 -0.63 -18.95 -5.39
N ASP A 485 0.47 -18.44 -4.85
CA ASP A 485 0.70 -17.00 -4.60
C ASP A 485 -0.41 -16.33 -3.78
N GLY A 486 -1.01 -17.07 -2.84
CA GLY A 486 -2.08 -16.55 -1.97
C GLY A 486 -3.49 -16.69 -2.52
N ARG A 487 -3.66 -17.22 -3.75
CA ARG A 487 -4.99 -17.34 -4.36
C ARG A 487 -5.87 -18.41 -3.73
N LEU A 488 -5.27 -19.43 -3.14
CA LEU A 488 -5.99 -20.53 -2.51
C LEU A 488 -5.56 -20.64 -1.05
N GLY A 489 -6.50 -20.41 -0.14
CA GLY A 489 -6.31 -20.54 1.30
C GLY A 489 -7.02 -21.78 1.84
N PHE A 490 -6.42 -22.41 2.84
CA PHE A 490 -7.03 -23.48 3.61
C PHE A 490 -6.90 -23.19 5.10
N SER A 491 -7.93 -23.51 5.86
CA SER A 491 -7.88 -23.50 7.32
C SER A 491 -8.51 -24.76 7.90
N ALA A 492 -7.90 -25.24 8.96
CA ALA A 492 -8.36 -26.40 9.72
C ALA A 492 -8.30 -26.05 11.20
N ARG A 493 -9.45 -26.15 11.87
CA ARG A 493 -9.61 -25.85 13.29
C ARG A 493 -10.10 -27.08 14.01
N TRP A 494 -9.46 -27.44 15.11
CA TRP A 494 -10.03 -28.34 16.09
C TRP A 494 -10.79 -27.51 17.13
N VAL A 495 -11.92 -28.02 17.59
CA VAL A 495 -12.78 -27.37 18.58
C VAL A 495 -12.95 -28.34 19.73
N HIS A 496 -12.50 -27.95 20.90
CA HIS A 496 -12.76 -28.64 22.16
C HIS A 496 -13.61 -27.74 23.04
N ALA A 497 -14.66 -28.30 23.66
CA ALA A 497 -15.47 -27.63 24.65
C ALA A 497 -15.77 -28.58 25.81
N GLU A 498 -15.70 -28.05 27.03
CA GLU A 498 -16.00 -28.76 28.27
C GLU A 498 -16.86 -27.87 29.18
N ASP A 499 -17.93 -28.44 29.72
CA ASP A 499 -18.75 -27.78 30.74
C ASP A 499 -18.27 -28.13 32.17
N ASP A 500 -18.72 -27.38 33.17
CA ASP A 500 -18.32 -27.57 34.57
C ASP A 500 -18.89 -28.82 35.25
N ILE A 501 -19.81 -29.54 34.59
CA ILE A 501 -20.35 -30.83 35.04
C ILE A 501 -19.65 -32.03 34.37
N GLY A 502 -18.66 -31.77 33.50
CA GLY A 502 -17.77 -32.78 32.91
C GLY A 502 -18.19 -33.31 31.54
N THR A 503 -19.21 -32.72 30.90
CA THR A 503 -19.55 -33.00 29.50
C THR A 503 -18.46 -32.43 28.61
N ARG A 504 -17.98 -33.23 27.66
CA ARG A 504 -16.95 -32.83 26.69
C ARG A 504 -17.45 -33.06 25.28
N ALA A 505 -17.10 -32.14 24.40
CA ALA A 505 -17.36 -32.28 22.98
C ALA A 505 -16.16 -31.81 22.17
N ASP A 506 -15.81 -32.61 21.16
CA ASP A 506 -14.71 -32.39 20.25
C ASP A 506 -15.23 -32.35 18.82
N GLY A 507 -14.60 -31.54 17.99
CA GLY A 507 -14.93 -31.49 16.58
C GLY A 507 -13.96 -30.68 15.75
N TYR A 508 -14.30 -30.45 14.50
CA TYR A 508 -13.43 -29.76 13.58
C TYR A 508 -14.19 -28.89 12.58
N VAL A 509 -13.51 -27.85 12.10
CA VAL A 509 -13.96 -26.97 11.02
C VAL A 509 -12.90 -26.91 9.95
N LEU A 510 -13.27 -27.23 8.71
CA LEU A 510 -12.44 -27.11 7.52
C LEU A 510 -13.02 -26.04 6.60
N ARG A 511 -12.15 -25.16 6.09
CA ARG A 511 -12.55 -24.12 5.13
C ARG A 511 -11.48 -23.94 4.06
N ALA A 512 -11.95 -23.71 2.84
CA ALA A 512 -11.15 -23.27 1.72
C ALA A 512 -11.63 -21.90 1.23
N ASP A 513 -10.68 -21.06 0.80
CA ASP A 513 -10.90 -19.72 0.25
C ASP A 513 -10.22 -19.62 -1.12
N LEU A 514 -10.92 -19.09 -2.12
CA LEU A 514 -10.44 -18.97 -3.49
C LEU A 514 -10.59 -17.54 -3.99
N ALA A 515 -9.46 -16.86 -4.22
CA ALA A 515 -9.41 -15.57 -4.91
C ALA A 515 -9.58 -15.79 -6.43
N VAL A 516 -10.83 -15.71 -6.89
CA VAL A 516 -11.19 -15.83 -8.31
C VAL A 516 -10.62 -14.67 -9.09
N THR A 517 -10.77 -13.46 -8.56
CA THR A 517 -10.18 -12.22 -9.08
C THR A 517 -9.57 -11.40 -7.93
N GLN A 518 -8.98 -10.25 -8.22
CA GLN A 518 -8.50 -9.33 -7.18
C GLN A 518 -9.61 -8.73 -6.31
N ARG A 519 -10.88 -8.83 -6.73
CA ARG A 519 -12.04 -8.28 -6.01
C ARG A 519 -13.07 -9.31 -5.57
N VAL A 520 -12.97 -10.55 -6.06
CA VAL A 520 -13.95 -11.62 -5.82
C VAL A 520 -13.25 -12.79 -5.17
N ASN A 521 -13.71 -13.14 -3.97
CA ASN A 521 -13.29 -14.33 -3.25
C ASN A 521 -14.50 -15.22 -2.96
N LEU A 522 -14.35 -16.52 -3.20
CA LEU A 522 -15.32 -17.54 -2.85
C LEU A 522 -14.78 -18.37 -1.70
N PHE A 523 -15.64 -18.74 -0.76
CA PHE A 523 -15.25 -19.67 0.30
C PHE A 523 -16.28 -20.77 0.47
N GLY A 524 -15.81 -21.91 0.97
CA GLY A 524 -16.63 -23.06 1.27
C GLY A 524 -16.00 -23.90 2.38
N GLY A 525 -16.82 -24.64 3.11
CA GLY A 525 -16.32 -25.43 4.21
C GLY A 525 -17.33 -26.40 4.79
N TYR A 526 -16.83 -27.21 5.72
CA TYR A 526 -17.55 -28.21 6.46
C TYR A 526 -17.14 -28.15 7.92
N ALA A 527 -18.12 -28.26 8.82
CA ALA A 527 -17.90 -28.38 10.26
C ALA A 527 -18.64 -29.62 10.78
N ASP A 528 -17.97 -30.41 11.60
CA ASP A 528 -18.59 -31.38 12.52
C ASP A 528 -18.06 -31.01 13.90
N ALA A 529 -18.75 -30.08 14.56
CA ALA A 529 -18.25 -29.41 15.75
C ALA A 529 -19.40 -29.04 16.70
N PRO A 530 -19.17 -29.03 18.02
CA PRO A 530 -20.20 -28.62 18.96
C PRO A 530 -20.50 -27.12 18.85
N GLU A 531 -21.78 -26.75 18.88
CA GLU A 531 -22.23 -25.39 19.16
C GLU A 531 -22.65 -25.29 20.64
N ILE A 532 -22.26 -24.20 21.31
CA ILE A 532 -22.74 -23.89 22.65
C ILE A 532 -24.08 -23.17 22.52
N SER A 533 -25.15 -23.80 23.01
CA SER A 533 -26.51 -23.27 22.94
C SER A 533 -27.11 -23.32 24.34
N ASP A 534 -27.34 -22.16 24.96
CA ASP A 534 -27.89 -22.09 26.32
C ASP A 534 -27.12 -22.97 27.33
N GLY A 535 -25.79 -22.79 27.36
CA GLY A 535 -24.88 -23.58 28.19
C GLY A 535 -24.67 -25.04 27.75
N THR A 536 -25.51 -25.59 26.87
CA THR A 536 -25.40 -26.99 26.43
C THR A 536 -24.52 -27.15 25.19
N LEU A 537 -23.73 -28.22 25.17
CA LEU A 537 -22.92 -28.62 24.03
C LEU A 537 -23.76 -29.41 23.02
N VAL A 538 -24.19 -28.75 21.94
CA VAL A 538 -25.03 -29.35 20.91
C VAL A 538 -24.16 -29.82 19.74
N PRO A 539 -24.12 -31.12 19.41
CA PRO A 539 -23.37 -31.58 18.25
C PRO A 539 -24.05 -31.09 16.96
N THR A 540 -23.30 -30.45 16.07
CA THR A 540 -23.83 -29.98 14.79
C THR A 540 -22.94 -30.39 13.62
N ARG A 541 -23.57 -30.54 12.46
CA ARG A 541 -22.87 -30.72 11.18
C ARG A 541 -23.29 -29.64 10.21
N THR A 542 -22.34 -28.86 9.73
CA THR A 542 -22.64 -27.69 8.90
C THR A 542 -21.85 -27.70 7.60
N VAL A 543 -22.56 -27.62 6.48
CA VAL A 543 -21.96 -27.30 5.17
C VAL A 543 -22.22 -25.84 4.88
N PHE A 544 -21.20 -25.07 4.54
CA PHE A 544 -21.34 -23.63 4.32
C PHE A 544 -20.51 -23.14 3.15
N GLY A 545 -20.92 -22.01 2.59
CA GLY A 545 -20.16 -21.31 1.57
C GLY A 545 -20.66 -19.90 1.35
N GLY A 546 -19.90 -19.13 0.58
CA GLY A 546 -20.25 -17.75 0.32
C GLY A 546 -19.28 -17.05 -0.62
N ILE A 547 -19.55 -15.77 -0.79
CA ILE A 547 -18.81 -14.86 -1.65
C ILE A 547 -18.49 -13.59 -0.87
N SER A 548 -17.30 -13.04 -1.09
CA SER A 548 -16.98 -11.66 -0.74
C SER A 548 -16.55 -10.88 -1.96
N PHE A 549 -17.00 -9.63 -2.03
CA PHE A 549 -16.77 -8.71 -3.12
C PHE A 549 -16.23 -7.38 -2.60
N ASP A 550 -15.03 -7.02 -3.05
CA ASP A 550 -14.43 -5.70 -2.79
C ASP A 550 -14.99 -4.69 -3.78
N VAL A 551 -15.93 -3.88 -3.32
CA VAL A 551 -16.57 -2.81 -4.11
C VAL A 551 -15.53 -1.73 -4.44
N SER A 552 -14.68 -1.42 -3.46
CA SER A 552 -13.57 -0.48 -3.56
C SER A 552 -12.54 -0.81 -2.48
N ASP A 553 -11.36 -0.18 -2.53
CA ASP A 553 -10.31 -0.38 -1.52
C ASP A 553 -10.79 -0.28 -0.05
N PRO A 554 -11.76 0.58 0.33
CA PRO A 554 -12.30 0.61 1.70
C PRO A 554 -13.47 -0.33 1.98
N LEU A 555 -14.24 -0.75 0.97
CA LEU A 555 -15.56 -1.36 1.16
C LEU A 555 -15.62 -2.78 0.60
N THR A 556 -15.90 -3.74 1.48
CA THR A 556 -16.11 -5.15 1.17
C THR A 556 -17.53 -5.57 1.54
N LEU A 557 -18.21 -6.28 0.66
CA LEU A 557 -19.49 -6.93 0.92
C LEU A 557 -19.31 -8.45 1.00
N ARG A 558 -20.11 -9.13 1.81
CA ARG A 558 -20.13 -10.59 1.94
C ARG A 558 -21.56 -11.12 1.93
N ALA A 559 -21.76 -12.26 1.27
CA ALA A 559 -22.97 -13.05 1.39
C ALA A 559 -22.61 -14.53 1.63
N SER A 560 -23.41 -15.23 2.43
CA SER A 560 -23.17 -16.64 2.76
C SER A 560 -24.47 -17.42 2.89
N ILE A 561 -24.36 -18.72 2.65
CA ILE A 561 -25.39 -19.70 2.93
C ILE A 561 -24.79 -20.87 3.69
N ALA A 562 -25.53 -21.42 4.65
CA ALA A 562 -25.15 -22.64 5.35
C ALA A 562 -26.36 -23.54 5.57
N HIS A 563 -26.10 -24.84 5.64
CA HIS A 563 -27.04 -25.85 6.08
C HIS A 563 -26.43 -26.57 7.28
N GLU A 564 -27.09 -26.45 8.43
CA GLU A 564 -26.69 -27.00 9.71
C GLU A 564 -27.68 -28.07 10.16
N GLN A 565 -27.17 -29.26 10.44
CA GLN A 565 -27.92 -30.37 11.00
C GLN A 565 -27.72 -30.39 12.51
N ARG A 566 -28.82 -30.49 13.25
CA ARG A 566 -28.83 -30.63 14.71
C ARG A 566 -29.67 -31.84 15.09
N PRO A 567 -29.52 -32.41 16.30
CA PRO A 567 -30.29 -33.58 16.72
C PRO A 567 -31.80 -33.39 16.66
N THR A 568 -32.29 -32.17 16.86
CA THR A 568 -33.71 -31.83 16.99
C THR A 568 -34.33 -31.17 15.76
N PHE A 569 -33.53 -30.53 14.91
CA PHE A 569 -33.99 -29.83 13.69
C PHE A 569 -32.80 -29.50 12.78
N ASP A 570 -33.10 -29.19 11.52
CA ASP A 570 -32.14 -28.65 10.57
C ASP A 570 -32.37 -27.15 10.42
N ARG A 571 -31.31 -26.42 10.08
CA ARG A 571 -31.29 -24.97 10.01
C ARG A 571 -30.61 -24.53 8.71
N ILE A 572 -31.29 -23.72 7.91
CA ILE A 572 -30.72 -23.06 6.74
C ILE A 572 -30.43 -21.61 7.11
N ILE A 573 -29.18 -21.19 6.97
CA ILE A 573 -28.69 -19.87 7.40
C ILE A 573 -28.35 -19.05 6.17
N PHE A 574 -28.86 -17.83 6.10
CA PHE A 574 -28.47 -16.82 5.11
C PHE A 574 -27.80 -15.66 5.81
N GLY A 575 -26.58 -15.33 5.40
CA GLY A 575 -25.79 -14.26 5.99
C GLY A 575 -25.46 -13.16 4.99
N PHE A 576 -25.46 -11.92 5.46
CA PHE A 576 -24.94 -10.76 4.76
C PHE A 576 -24.00 -9.97 5.67
N GLY A 577 -22.92 -9.44 5.10
CA GLY A 577 -21.96 -8.64 5.83
C GLY A 577 -21.39 -7.48 5.01
N LEU A 578 -20.98 -6.45 5.71
CA LEU A 578 -20.31 -5.27 5.18
C LEU A 578 -19.12 -4.92 6.07
N THR A 579 -17.98 -4.66 5.45
CA THR A 579 -16.80 -4.11 6.12
C THR A 579 -16.38 -2.82 5.41
N ALA A 580 -16.31 -1.72 6.16
CA ALA A 580 -15.84 -0.44 5.68
C ALA A 580 -14.61 0.02 6.47
N ARG A 581 -13.56 0.49 5.80
CA ARG A 581 -12.35 1.06 6.41
C ARG A 581 -12.29 2.56 6.09
N PHE A 582 -11.95 3.41 7.06
CA PHE A 582 -11.84 4.86 6.85
C PHE A 582 -10.81 5.54 7.76
#